data_AF-A0A9D7MDA8-F1
#
_entry.id   AF-A0A9D7MDA8-F1
#
_cell.length_a   1.000
_cell.length_b   1.000
_cell.length_c   1.000
_cell.angle_alpha   90.00
_cell.angle_beta   90.00
_cell.angle_gamma   90.00
#
_symmetry.space_group_name_H-M   'P 1'
#
loop_
_entity.id
_entity.type
_entity.pdbx_description
1 polymer ?
#
loop_
_entity_poly.entity_id
_entity_poly.type
_entity_poly.pdbx_seq_one_letter_code
_entity_poly.pdbx_strand_id
1 'polypeptide(L)'
;MFNVYEISDDFDVFVAFETMNNRGKKLSNLELLKNRLIYLTTLYDEKELKTDERFSLREKINDSWKEVYYQLGRNKQNPLNDDDFLVAHWIMYFQYTREKGDDYIRFLLEQKFTPQNIYAKTEVVVSSLQEFEEVREDEETDQEEVEENENEETVVLRSKLSPKEIEDYVNSLKSAAVHWYNTHNPVNNPDLTNAESLWIDRLNRIGIIYFRPLVTVSFLSNEVDSKQRVKLFKAIERFIFITFRLSRAFSTYRNSEFYRAARQFRNNELTVEEITERLEQRMSYCFYTPENTTDNFFDYTYFQKFIDKKFKNGGGFYYWNGLRYFLYEYEMDKVRQRGSQKIDWKLFIKGEKDKISIEHIYPQTPDNKCWKESFKGYKKAEINFFQGTLGNLLPLSQSINSSLQNDCFVDKKNPRYNERKEKIRQGYSDGSHSEIEVSTYDEWNPDNILERGLNLIEFMEKRWNLKFEDDYAKTELLFLDFMLPEEDETETEKTDE
;
A
#
# COMPACT_ATOMS: atom_id res chain seq x y z
N MET A 1 44.76 23.32 -14.36
CA MET A 1 45.21 23.32 -12.96
C MET A 1 44.62 22.07 -12.33
N PHE A 2 45.45 21.06 -12.06
CA PHE A 2 45.02 19.85 -11.35
C PHE A 2 45.30 20.07 -9.87
N ASN A 3 44.30 19.87 -9.02
CA ASN A 3 44.53 19.80 -7.57
C ASN A 3 44.87 18.35 -7.25
N VAL A 4 46.13 18.11 -6.89
CA VAL A 4 46.63 16.80 -6.45
C VAL A 4 46.69 16.85 -4.93
N TYR A 5 46.06 15.89 -4.27
CA TYR A 5 46.12 15.71 -2.82
C TYR A 5 46.79 14.36 -2.57
N GLU A 6 47.96 14.37 -1.94
CA GLU A 6 48.63 13.16 -1.46
C GLU A 6 48.03 12.80 -0.09
N ILE A 7 47.51 11.58 0.02
CA ILE A 7 46.85 11.03 1.20
C ILE A 7 47.73 9.91 1.74
N SER A 8 47.98 9.87 3.05
CA SER A 8 48.77 8.80 3.69
C SER A 8 48.03 7.47 3.68
N ASP A 9 48.76 6.34 3.65
CA ASP A 9 48.20 4.97 3.61
C ASP A 9 47.17 4.69 4.73
N ASP A 10 47.28 5.40 5.85
CA ASP A 10 46.45 5.23 7.04
C ASP A 10 45.13 6.04 7.01
N PHE A 11 44.95 6.87 5.99
CA PHE A 11 43.85 7.84 5.91
C PHE A 11 42.72 7.28 5.05
N ASP A 12 41.49 7.32 5.57
CA ASP A 12 40.32 6.81 4.85
C ASP A 12 40.04 7.68 3.61
N VAL A 13 40.47 7.17 2.46
CA VAL A 13 40.27 7.76 1.12
C VAL A 13 38.79 8.13 0.93
N PHE A 14 37.87 7.38 1.54
CA PHE A 14 36.44 7.67 1.49
C PHE A 14 36.06 8.97 2.21
N VAL A 15 36.62 9.22 3.41
CA VAL A 15 36.41 10.48 4.15
C VAL A 15 36.97 11.67 3.36
N ALA A 16 38.10 11.49 2.68
CA ALA A 16 38.65 12.51 1.77
C ALA A 16 37.71 12.79 0.58
N PHE A 17 37.19 11.75 -0.08
CA PHE A 17 36.27 11.91 -1.21
C PHE A 17 34.92 12.52 -0.81
N GLU A 18 34.36 12.15 0.34
CA GLU A 18 33.13 12.74 0.88
C GLU A 18 33.31 14.22 1.22
N THR A 19 34.43 14.57 1.86
CA THR A 19 34.75 15.97 2.20
C THR A 19 35.05 16.82 0.96
N MET A 20 35.73 16.27 -0.04
CA MET A 20 36.07 16.97 -1.29
C MET A 20 34.89 17.16 -2.25
N ASN A 21 33.87 16.29 -2.22
CA ASN A 21 32.67 16.42 -3.06
C ASN A 21 31.57 17.32 -2.46
N ASN A 22 31.80 17.91 -1.29
CA ASN A 22 30.83 18.77 -0.61
C ASN A 22 30.78 20.18 -1.24
N ARG A 23 30.26 20.28 -2.48
CA ARG A 23 30.10 21.53 -3.26
C ARG A 23 28.84 22.33 -2.89
N GLY A 24 28.41 22.27 -1.63
CA GLY A 24 27.21 22.97 -1.13
C GLY A 24 25.88 22.22 -1.28
N LYS A 25 25.87 20.99 -1.79
CA LYS A 25 24.75 20.04 -1.69
C LYS A 25 25.24 18.71 -1.10
N LYS A 26 24.53 18.19 -0.11
CA LYS A 26 24.81 16.89 0.50
C LYS A 26 24.57 15.78 -0.56
N LEU A 27 25.50 14.83 -0.67
CA LEU A 27 25.35 13.64 -1.51
C LEU A 27 24.17 12.80 -1.02
N SER A 28 23.45 12.18 -1.95
CA SER A 28 22.43 11.17 -1.61
C SER A 28 23.08 9.91 -1.04
N ASN A 29 22.36 9.15 -0.22
CA ASN A 29 22.88 7.89 0.32
C ASN A 29 23.18 6.87 -0.79
N LEU A 30 22.42 6.94 -1.90
CA LEU A 30 22.64 6.13 -3.09
C LEU A 30 23.96 6.49 -3.80
N GLU A 31 24.35 7.76 -3.87
CA GLU A 31 25.67 8.19 -4.40
C GLU A 31 26.82 7.76 -3.50
N LEU A 32 26.66 7.90 -2.18
CA LEU A 32 27.66 7.46 -1.20
C LEU A 32 27.94 5.96 -1.34
N LEU A 33 26.87 5.15 -1.43
CA LEU A 33 26.97 3.72 -1.67
C LEU A 33 27.66 3.39 -2.99
N LYS A 34 27.36 4.10 -4.09
CA LYS A 34 28.04 3.91 -5.38
C LYS A 34 29.54 4.06 -5.25
N ASN A 35 29.96 5.18 -4.67
CA ASN A 35 31.35 5.54 -4.51
C ASN A 35 32.06 4.51 -3.63
N ARG A 36 31.38 4.06 -2.56
CA ARG A 36 31.88 2.98 -1.69
C ARG A 36 32.12 1.70 -2.47
N LEU A 37 31.15 1.22 -3.24
CA LEU A 37 31.30 -0.03 -4.01
C LEU A 37 32.41 0.06 -5.05
N ILE A 38 32.53 1.19 -5.77
CA ILE A 38 33.64 1.40 -6.73
C ILE A 38 34.98 1.34 -6.02
N TYR A 39 35.14 2.01 -4.87
CA TYR A 39 36.37 1.96 -4.09
C TYR A 39 36.70 0.53 -3.63
N LEU A 40 35.71 -0.21 -3.12
CA LEU A 40 35.92 -1.60 -2.69
C LEU A 40 36.45 -2.49 -3.82
N THR A 41 36.04 -2.28 -5.07
CA THR A 41 36.61 -3.03 -6.21
C THR A 41 38.12 -2.84 -6.38
N THR A 42 38.69 -1.73 -5.89
CA THR A 42 40.13 -1.48 -5.99
C THR A 42 40.95 -2.23 -4.94
N LEU A 43 40.32 -2.78 -3.91
CA LEU A 43 40.99 -3.38 -2.75
C LEU A 43 41.22 -4.89 -2.86
N TYR A 44 40.54 -5.57 -3.79
CA TYR A 44 40.71 -7.01 -3.98
C TYR A 44 42.10 -7.37 -4.51
N ASP A 45 42.61 -8.52 -4.10
CA ASP A 45 43.84 -9.11 -4.66
C ASP A 45 43.60 -9.57 -6.12
N GLU A 46 44.63 -9.58 -6.97
CA GLU A 46 44.50 -10.06 -8.36
C GLU A 46 44.03 -11.53 -8.48
N LYS A 47 44.24 -12.33 -7.43
CA LYS A 47 43.76 -13.71 -7.34
C LYS A 47 42.24 -13.80 -7.15
N GLU A 48 41.62 -12.78 -6.56
CA GLU A 48 40.18 -12.72 -6.28
C GLU A 48 39.43 -11.91 -7.35
N LEU A 49 40.07 -10.90 -7.93
CA LEU A 49 39.47 -10.05 -8.96
C LEU A 49 40.54 -9.56 -9.94
N LYS A 50 40.58 -10.20 -11.12
CA LYS A 50 41.52 -9.84 -12.20
C LYS A 50 41.23 -8.44 -12.73
N THR A 51 42.21 -7.81 -13.39
CA THR A 51 42.08 -6.44 -13.94
C THR A 51 40.87 -6.27 -14.87
N ASP A 52 40.64 -7.21 -15.78
CA ASP A 52 39.50 -7.15 -16.71
C ASP A 52 38.15 -7.33 -16.00
N GLU A 53 38.10 -8.22 -14.99
CA GLU A 53 36.92 -8.45 -14.16
C GLU A 53 36.62 -7.23 -13.27
N ARG A 54 37.66 -6.56 -12.78
CA ARG A 54 37.55 -5.31 -12.01
C ARG A 54 36.95 -4.20 -12.86
N PHE A 55 37.42 -4.07 -14.11
CA PHE A 55 36.83 -3.13 -15.06
C PHE A 55 35.36 -3.47 -15.34
N SER A 56 35.06 -4.75 -15.59
CA SER A 56 33.69 -5.23 -15.81
C SER A 56 32.75 -4.96 -14.62
N LEU A 57 33.20 -5.24 -13.39
CA LEU A 57 32.41 -4.99 -12.18
C LEU A 57 32.16 -3.50 -11.98
N ARG A 58 33.16 -2.64 -12.22
CA ARG A 58 33.02 -1.19 -12.14
C ARG A 58 32.01 -0.66 -13.17
N GLU A 59 32.07 -1.15 -14.41
CA GLU A 59 31.07 -0.83 -15.45
C GLU A 59 29.67 -1.27 -15.03
N LYS A 60 29.50 -2.49 -14.50
CA LYS A 60 28.22 -2.99 -13.97
C LYS A 60 27.66 -2.12 -12.84
N ILE A 61 28.52 -1.65 -11.92
CA ILE A 61 28.12 -0.68 -10.89
C ILE A 61 27.64 0.62 -11.53
N ASN A 62 28.39 1.18 -12.48
CA ASN A 62 28.00 2.41 -13.15
C ASN A 62 26.67 2.27 -13.90
N ASP A 63 26.49 1.20 -14.67
CA ASP A 63 25.29 0.96 -15.46
C ASP A 63 24.07 0.69 -14.61
N SER A 64 24.23 -0.01 -13.48
CA SER A 64 23.13 -0.22 -12.54
C SER A 64 22.67 1.10 -11.93
N TRP A 65 23.59 2.00 -11.59
CA TRP A 65 23.20 3.34 -11.11
C TRP A 65 22.53 4.19 -12.20
N LYS A 66 23.01 4.13 -13.45
CA LYS A 66 22.34 4.80 -14.58
C LYS A 66 20.89 4.34 -14.69
N GLU A 67 20.65 3.03 -14.62
CA GLU A 67 19.32 2.45 -14.70
C GLU A 67 18.45 2.83 -13.50
N VAL A 68 18.98 2.75 -12.28
CA VAL A 68 18.25 3.14 -11.06
C VAL A 68 17.80 4.61 -11.17
N TYR A 69 18.69 5.54 -11.53
CA TYR A 69 18.30 6.94 -11.71
C TYR A 69 17.32 7.16 -12.86
N TYR A 70 17.46 6.39 -13.95
CA TYR A 70 16.49 6.43 -15.04
C TYR A 70 15.10 6.06 -14.54
N GLN A 71 14.96 4.95 -13.81
CA GLN A 71 13.66 4.49 -13.29
C GLN A 71 13.09 5.45 -12.25
N LEU A 72 13.89 5.92 -11.29
CA LEU A 72 13.43 6.87 -10.27
C LEU A 72 13.04 8.23 -10.89
N GLY A 73 13.71 8.65 -11.97
CA GLY A 73 13.44 9.88 -12.71
C GLY A 73 12.47 9.73 -13.90
N ARG A 74 11.96 8.52 -14.17
CA ARG A 74 11.16 8.20 -15.39
C ARG A 74 9.87 9.03 -15.44
N ASN A 75 9.25 9.32 -14.30
CA ASN A 75 8.14 10.28 -14.19
C ASN A 75 8.69 11.67 -13.83
N LYS A 76 8.82 12.55 -14.83
CA LYS A 76 9.38 13.90 -14.65
C LYS A 76 8.54 14.81 -13.76
N GLN A 77 7.23 14.58 -13.67
CA GLN A 77 6.33 15.39 -12.87
C GLN A 77 6.36 15.00 -11.39
N ASN A 78 6.75 13.75 -11.09
CA ASN A 78 6.82 13.22 -9.74
C ASN A 78 7.98 12.21 -9.63
N PRO A 79 9.23 12.69 -9.62
CA PRO A 79 10.40 11.82 -9.46
C PRO A 79 10.35 11.11 -8.11
N LEU A 80 10.83 9.87 -8.07
CA LEU A 80 10.85 9.05 -6.87
C LEU A 80 12.08 9.41 -6.02
N ASN A 81 11.89 9.36 -4.70
CA ASN A 81 12.96 9.57 -3.73
C ASN A 81 13.91 8.36 -3.72
N ASP A 82 15.21 8.62 -3.81
CA ASP A 82 16.26 7.60 -3.88
C ASP A 82 16.56 6.97 -2.51
N ASP A 83 16.49 7.74 -1.42
CA ASP A 83 16.60 7.21 -0.06
C ASP A 83 15.45 6.24 0.27
N ASP A 84 14.20 6.58 -0.09
CA ASP A 84 13.03 5.69 0.09
C ASP A 84 13.21 4.38 -0.67
N PHE A 85 13.73 4.45 -1.91
CA PHE A 85 14.04 3.27 -2.70
C PHE A 85 15.14 2.43 -2.05
N LEU A 86 16.22 3.05 -1.56
CA LEU A 86 17.34 2.35 -0.95
C LEU A 86 16.94 1.68 0.37
N VAL A 87 16.10 2.32 1.19
CA VAL A 87 15.50 1.71 2.39
C VAL A 87 14.65 0.50 2.01
N ALA A 88 13.80 0.63 1.00
CA ALA A 88 12.97 -0.48 0.54
C ALA A 88 13.81 -1.64 0.01
N HIS A 89 14.85 -1.37 -0.77
CA HIS A 89 15.78 -2.40 -1.25
C HIS A 89 16.49 -3.10 -0.09
N TRP A 90 16.97 -2.33 0.89
CA TRP A 90 17.58 -2.90 2.09
C TRP A 90 16.61 -3.82 2.85
N ILE A 91 15.34 -3.44 3.01
CA ILE A 91 14.29 -4.28 3.61
C ILE A 91 14.09 -5.59 2.83
N MET A 92 14.10 -5.53 1.49
CA MET A 92 13.89 -6.70 0.64
C MET A 92 15.12 -7.62 0.60
N TYR A 93 16.33 -7.07 0.73
CA TYR A 93 17.58 -7.79 0.53
C TYR A 93 18.22 -8.29 1.83
N PHE A 94 18.26 -7.44 2.86
CA PHE A 94 18.92 -7.70 4.14
C PHE A 94 17.90 -7.94 5.25
N GLN A 95 18.35 -8.57 6.33
CA GLN A 95 17.51 -8.82 7.49
C GLN A 95 17.15 -7.49 8.16
N TYR A 96 15.85 -7.18 8.20
CA TYR A 96 15.34 -5.99 8.88
C TYR A 96 15.52 -6.09 10.40
N THR A 97 16.23 -5.11 10.99
CA THR A 97 16.32 -4.89 12.45
C THR A 97 15.68 -3.54 12.81
N ARG A 98 15.14 -3.43 14.03
CA ARG A 98 14.35 -2.27 14.52
C ARG A 98 15.19 -1.13 15.08
N GLU A 99 16.51 -1.22 15.01
CA GLU A 99 17.38 -0.14 15.45
C GLU A 99 17.21 1.06 14.46
N LYS A 100 17.59 2.27 14.88
CA LYS A 100 17.07 3.61 14.45
C LYS A 100 17.00 3.91 12.93
N GLY A 101 16.32 4.98 12.53
CA GLY A 101 16.02 5.32 11.12
C GLY A 101 17.19 5.42 10.11
N ASP A 102 18.43 5.64 10.58
CA ASP A 102 19.65 5.65 9.75
C ASP A 102 20.37 4.29 9.72
N ASP A 103 19.75 3.25 10.28
CA ASP A 103 20.35 1.94 10.42
C ASP A 103 20.69 1.28 9.09
N TYR A 104 19.89 1.52 8.05
CA TYR A 104 20.14 0.93 6.75
C TYR A 104 21.45 1.46 6.16
N ILE A 105 21.69 2.78 6.19
CA ILE A 105 22.89 3.36 5.59
C ILE A 105 24.13 3.09 6.44
N ARG A 106 23.98 3.12 7.77
CA ARG A 106 25.03 2.68 8.71
C ARG A 106 25.38 1.21 8.47
N PHE A 107 24.39 0.34 8.34
CA PHE A 107 24.61 -1.07 8.03
C PHE A 107 25.34 -1.23 6.69
N LEU A 108 24.89 -0.55 5.64
CA LEU A 108 25.49 -0.65 4.32
C LEU A 108 26.94 -0.16 4.31
N LEU A 109 27.22 1.02 4.85
CA LEU A 109 28.54 1.68 4.75
C LEU A 109 29.52 1.31 5.88
N GLU A 110 29.03 0.98 7.08
CA GLU A 110 29.88 0.72 8.25
C GLU A 110 29.92 -0.76 8.66
N GLN A 111 29.03 -1.61 8.14
CA GLN A 111 28.98 -3.04 8.52
C GLN A 111 29.14 -4.01 7.35
N LYS A 112 28.43 -3.81 6.23
CA LYS A 112 28.44 -4.76 5.09
C LYS A 112 29.48 -4.41 4.04
N PHE A 113 29.44 -3.19 3.48
CA PHE A 113 30.34 -2.74 2.41
C PHE A 113 31.52 -1.94 2.99
N THR A 114 32.41 -2.67 3.66
CA THR A 114 33.59 -2.11 4.34
C THR A 114 34.89 -2.73 3.82
N PRO A 115 36.00 -1.98 3.83
CA PRO A 115 37.32 -2.53 3.53
C PRO A 115 37.67 -3.73 4.43
N GLN A 116 37.26 -3.67 5.70
CA GLN A 116 37.49 -4.74 6.68
C GLN A 116 36.88 -6.07 6.24
N ASN A 117 35.70 -6.07 5.60
CA ASN A 117 35.12 -7.32 5.09
C ASN A 117 35.82 -7.86 3.83
N ILE A 118 36.66 -7.06 3.14
CA ILE A 118 37.54 -7.55 2.09
C ILE A 118 38.79 -8.17 2.71
N TYR A 119 39.47 -7.42 3.59
CA TYR A 119 40.72 -7.90 4.20
C TYR A 119 40.52 -9.06 5.18
N ALA A 120 39.36 -9.17 5.82
CA ALA A 120 39.02 -10.32 6.67
C ALA A 120 38.79 -11.56 5.78
N LYS A 121 39.81 -12.41 5.70
CA LYS A 121 39.74 -13.68 4.97
C LYS A 121 39.09 -14.75 5.84
N THR A 122 38.16 -15.50 5.27
CA THR A 122 37.51 -16.66 5.89
C THR A 122 37.94 -17.92 5.14
N GLU A 123 38.16 -19.01 5.86
CA GLU A 123 38.49 -20.31 5.29
C GLU A 123 37.26 -20.91 4.62
N VAL A 124 37.37 -21.26 3.33
CA VAL A 124 36.32 -21.97 2.58
C VAL A 124 36.92 -23.25 2.02
N VAL A 125 36.31 -24.40 2.36
CA VAL A 125 36.67 -25.70 1.80
C VAL A 125 36.06 -25.80 0.40
N VAL A 126 36.90 -25.93 -0.62
CA VAL A 126 36.45 -26.15 -2.01
C VAL A 126 36.46 -27.66 -2.26
N SER A 127 35.31 -28.32 -2.14
CA SER A 127 35.17 -29.68 -2.68
C SER A 127 35.09 -29.58 -4.20
N SER A 128 35.91 -30.38 -4.89
CA SER A 128 36.09 -30.37 -6.34
C SER A 128 34.77 -30.57 -7.09
N LEU A 129 34.65 -29.87 -8.23
CA LEU A 129 33.61 -30.05 -9.23
C LEU A 129 33.47 -31.53 -9.59
N GLN A 130 32.34 -32.16 -9.29
CA GLN A 130 31.97 -33.42 -9.91
C GLN A 130 31.70 -33.14 -11.39
N GLU A 131 32.62 -33.56 -12.26
CA GLU A 131 32.31 -33.84 -13.66
C GLU A 131 31.20 -34.89 -13.68
N PHE A 132 30.08 -34.58 -14.34
CA PHE A 132 28.99 -35.51 -14.54
C PHE A 132 29.44 -36.57 -15.54
N GLU A 133 29.74 -37.80 -15.08
CA GLU A 133 29.75 -38.97 -15.95
C GLU A 133 28.33 -39.57 -16.07
N GLU A 134 28.01 -39.91 -17.31
CA GLU A 134 26.72 -40.36 -17.83
C GLU A 134 26.37 -41.75 -17.25
N VAL A 135 25.24 -41.87 -16.55
CA VAL A 135 24.77 -43.15 -15.99
C VAL A 135 24.27 -44.05 -17.12
N ARG A 136 24.93 -45.19 -17.34
CA ARG A 136 24.32 -46.38 -17.96
C ARG A 136 24.04 -47.40 -16.87
N GLU A 137 22.81 -47.91 -16.86
CA GLU A 137 22.37 -49.03 -16.04
C GLU A 137 23.19 -50.29 -16.36
N ASP A 138 23.66 -50.99 -15.32
CA ASP A 138 23.49 -52.43 -15.18
C ASP A 138 23.80 -52.87 -13.73
N GLU A 139 23.01 -53.82 -13.26
CA GLU A 139 23.03 -54.43 -11.93
C GLU A 139 24.29 -55.26 -11.70
N GLU A 140 24.90 -55.14 -10.51
CA GLU A 140 25.21 -56.23 -9.56
C GLU A 140 26.32 -55.81 -8.59
N THR A 141 26.09 -56.19 -7.34
CA THR A 141 26.99 -56.06 -6.19
C THR A 141 28.31 -56.78 -6.40
N ASP A 142 29.43 -56.14 -6.05
CA ASP A 142 30.42 -56.72 -5.13
C ASP A 142 31.42 -55.67 -4.62
N GLN A 143 31.88 -55.90 -3.39
CA GLN A 143 32.76 -55.03 -2.61
C GLN A 143 34.20 -55.18 -3.10
N GLU A 144 34.81 -54.11 -3.62
CA GLU A 144 36.26 -53.98 -3.74
C GLU A 144 36.73 -52.65 -3.15
N GLU A 145 37.78 -52.74 -2.34
CA GLU A 145 38.47 -51.65 -1.65
C GLU A 145 38.99 -50.63 -2.68
N VAL A 146 38.42 -49.42 -2.67
CA VAL A 146 38.95 -48.29 -3.45
C VAL A 146 40.00 -47.58 -2.61
N GLU A 147 41.21 -47.52 -3.15
CA GLU A 147 42.38 -46.81 -2.64
C GLU A 147 42.00 -45.41 -2.11
N GLU A 148 42.54 -45.05 -0.94
CA GLU A 148 42.53 -43.69 -0.40
C GLU A 148 43.23 -42.75 -1.39
N ASN A 149 42.47 -42.16 -2.32
CA ASN A 149 42.87 -40.91 -2.93
C ASN A 149 42.74 -39.84 -1.85
N GLU A 150 43.88 -39.41 -1.31
CA GLU A 150 44.03 -38.14 -0.59
C GLU A 150 43.52 -37.01 -1.51
N ASN A 151 42.22 -36.74 -1.48
CA ASN A 151 41.69 -35.46 -1.93
C ASN A 151 42.22 -34.43 -0.93
N GLU A 152 43.35 -33.80 -1.25
CA GLU A 152 43.81 -32.60 -0.56
C GLU A 152 42.66 -31.59 -0.57
N GLU A 153 41.97 -31.44 0.58
CA GLU A 153 41.03 -30.36 0.80
C GLU A 153 41.79 -29.05 0.68
N THR A 154 41.73 -28.42 -0.49
CA THR A 154 42.35 -27.11 -0.70
C THR A 154 41.51 -26.05 0.02
N VAL A 155 41.92 -25.73 1.24
CA VAL A 155 41.35 -24.60 2.00
C VAL A 155 41.80 -23.30 1.34
N VAL A 156 40.87 -22.59 0.70
CA VAL A 156 41.14 -21.30 0.07
C VAL A 156 40.62 -20.18 0.96
N LEU A 157 41.52 -19.28 1.35
CA LEU A 157 41.18 -18.05 2.06
C LEU A 157 40.47 -17.08 1.08
N ARG A 158 39.20 -16.77 1.33
CA ARG A 158 38.42 -15.79 0.55
C ARG A 158 37.99 -14.61 1.41
N SER A 159 37.93 -13.43 0.80
CA SER A 159 37.33 -12.24 1.39
C SER A 159 35.91 -12.52 1.89
N LYS A 160 35.59 -12.07 3.12
CA LYS A 160 34.23 -12.16 3.69
C LYS A 160 33.17 -11.41 2.87
N LEU A 161 33.58 -10.38 2.12
CA LEU A 161 32.80 -9.75 1.07
C LEU A 161 33.43 -10.07 -0.27
N SER A 162 32.85 -11.01 -1.01
CA SER A 162 33.35 -11.40 -2.33
C SER A 162 32.97 -10.39 -3.43
N PRO A 163 33.74 -10.30 -4.53
CA PRO A 163 33.34 -9.49 -5.69
C PRO A 163 31.97 -9.90 -6.25
N LYS A 164 31.63 -11.20 -6.17
CA LYS A 164 30.35 -11.75 -6.59
C LYS A 164 29.18 -11.21 -5.76
N GLU A 165 29.34 -11.09 -4.45
CA GLU A 165 28.31 -10.49 -3.59
C GLU A 165 28.05 -9.01 -3.93
N ILE A 166 29.10 -8.24 -4.29
CA ILE A 166 28.92 -6.86 -4.77
C ILE A 166 28.12 -6.88 -6.08
N GLU A 167 28.51 -7.74 -7.02
CA GLU A 167 27.82 -7.88 -8.30
C GLU A 167 26.32 -8.23 -8.12
N ASP A 168 26.01 -9.23 -7.29
CA ASP A 168 24.64 -9.70 -7.06
C ASP A 168 23.77 -8.63 -6.36
N TYR A 169 24.35 -7.91 -5.40
CA TYR A 169 23.66 -6.80 -4.75
C TYR A 169 23.31 -5.68 -5.73
N VAL A 170 24.24 -5.33 -6.62
CA VAL A 170 24.09 -4.27 -7.61
C VAL A 170 23.07 -4.65 -8.70
N ASN A 171 23.11 -5.89 -9.18
CA ASN A 171 22.11 -6.42 -10.10
C ASN A 171 20.71 -6.46 -9.47
N SER A 172 20.63 -6.79 -8.18
CA SER A 172 19.39 -6.76 -7.42
C SER A 172 18.82 -5.34 -7.28
N LEU A 173 19.66 -4.34 -6.97
CA LEU A 173 19.26 -2.92 -6.95
C LEU A 173 18.70 -2.50 -8.30
N LYS A 174 19.41 -2.80 -9.39
CA LYS A 174 18.98 -2.49 -10.76
C LYS A 174 17.60 -3.06 -11.07
N SER A 175 17.40 -4.34 -10.79
CA SER A 175 16.14 -5.05 -11.07
C SER A 175 14.98 -4.53 -10.23
N ALA A 176 15.22 -4.25 -8.95
CA ALA A 176 14.21 -3.71 -8.04
C ALA A 176 13.72 -2.31 -8.44
N ALA A 177 14.58 -1.46 -9.00
CA ALA A 177 14.22 -0.10 -9.39
C ALA A 177 13.10 -0.05 -10.46
N VAL A 178 13.12 -0.99 -11.41
CA VAL A 178 12.09 -1.13 -12.45
C VAL A 178 10.72 -1.37 -11.82
N HIS A 179 10.62 -2.37 -10.95
CA HIS A 179 9.35 -2.71 -10.33
C HIS A 179 8.93 -1.70 -9.26
N TRP A 180 9.88 -1.08 -8.56
CA TRP A 180 9.61 0.02 -7.64
C TRP A 180 8.94 1.20 -8.36
N TYR A 181 9.43 1.55 -9.55
CA TYR A 181 8.77 2.52 -10.42
C TYR A 181 7.34 2.11 -10.79
N ASN A 182 7.15 0.85 -11.18
CA ASN A 182 5.84 0.32 -11.55
C ASN A 182 4.82 0.42 -10.40
N THR A 183 5.25 0.14 -9.16
CA THR A 183 4.34 0.26 -8.01
C THR A 183 3.90 1.70 -7.73
N HIS A 184 4.72 2.70 -8.05
CA HIS A 184 4.39 4.12 -7.85
C HIS A 184 3.60 4.71 -9.02
N ASN A 185 3.83 4.19 -10.22
CA ASN A 185 3.27 4.71 -11.46
C ASN A 185 2.50 3.59 -12.19
N PRO A 186 1.37 3.12 -11.64
CA PRO A 186 0.63 2.01 -12.25
C PRO A 186 -0.22 2.44 -13.45
N VAL A 187 -0.71 3.68 -13.47
CA VAL A 187 -1.62 4.19 -14.50
C VAL A 187 -0.86 4.40 -15.81
N ASN A 188 -1.40 3.86 -16.93
CA ASN A 188 -0.79 3.90 -18.26
C ASN A 188 0.62 3.28 -18.32
N ASN A 189 0.91 2.32 -17.45
CA ASN A 189 2.20 1.65 -17.40
C ASN A 189 2.17 0.39 -18.30
N PRO A 190 2.98 0.35 -19.39
CA PRO A 190 3.01 -0.80 -20.29
C PRO A 190 3.62 -2.05 -19.66
N ASP A 191 4.33 -1.91 -18.54
CA ASP A 191 5.01 -3.00 -17.84
C ASP A 191 4.04 -3.77 -16.90
N LEU A 192 2.76 -3.40 -16.88
CA LEU A 192 1.73 -3.97 -16.01
C LEU A 192 0.52 -4.43 -16.82
N THR A 193 -0.11 -5.51 -16.37
CA THR A 193 -1.45 -5.87 -16.84
C THR A 193 -2.49 -4.85 -16.35
N ASN A 194 -3.64 -4.78 -17.02
CA ASN A 194 -4.76 -3.93 -16.59
C ASN A 194 -5.20 -4.24 -15.14
N ALA A 195 -5.15 -5.50 -14.72
CA ALA A 195 -5.54 -5.91 -13.37
C ALA A 195 -4.51 -5.47 -12.32
N GLU A 196 -3.22 -5.65 -12.58
CA GLU A 196 -2.15 -5.18 -11.69
C GLU A 196 -2.16 -3.66 -11.58
N SER A 197 -2.27 -2.96 -12.72
CA SER A 197 -2.38 -1.49 -12.77
C SER A 197 -3.52 -0.99 -11.89
N LEU A 198 -4.72 -1.58 -12.05
CA LEU A 198 -5.90 -1.21 -11.26
C LEU A 198 -5.69 -1.42 -9.75
N TRP A 199 -5.16 -2.58 -9.35
CA TRP A 199 -5.01 -2.92 -7.93
C TRP A 199 -3.86 -2.18 -7.25
N ILE A 200 -2.75 -1.93 -7.96
CA ILE A 200 -1.68 -1.07 -7.45
C ILE A 200 -2.17 0.37 -7.31
N ASP A 201 -2.95 0.88 -8.28
CA ASP A 201 -3.55 2.21 -8.16
C ASP A 201 -4.44 2.28 -6.90
N ARG A 202 -5.29 1.26 -6.67
CA ARG A 202 -6.08 1.15 -5.42
C ARG A 202 -5.22 1.19 -4.16
N LEU A 203 -4.10 0.45 -4.12
CA LEU A 203 -3.17 0.46 -3.00
C LEU A 203 -2.53 1.84 -2.80
N ASN A 204 -2.20 2.54 -3.88
CA ASN A 204 -1.69 3.91 -3.82
C ASN A 204 -2.75 4.88 -3.28
N ARG A 205 -4.03 4.72 -3.67
CA ARG A 205 -5.15 5.56 -3.21
C ARG A 205 -5.48 5.36 -1.73
N ILE A 206 -5.59 4.12 -1.26
CA ILE A 206 -5.88 3.82 0.15
C ILE A 206 -4.69 4.17 1.06
N GLY A 207 -3.48 4.17 0.49
CA GLY A 207 -2.21 4.33 1.18
C GLY A 207 -1.59 2.98 1.50
N ILE A 208 -0.63 2.55 0.69
CA ILE A 208 0.04 1.24 0.76
C ILE A 208 0.93 1.04 2.01
N ILE A 209 1.27 2.14 2.70
CA ILE A 209 2.08 2.18 3.93
C ILE A 209 3.37 1.35 3.75
N TYR A 210 3.55 0.31 4.55
CA TYR A 210 4.78 -0.47 4.64
C TYR A 210 4.75 -1.73 3.73
N PHE A 211 3.67 -1.93 2.96
CA PHE A 211 3.52 -3.10 2.10
C PHE A 211 4.15 -2.94 0.71
N ARG A 212 4.63 -1.75 0.35
CA ARG A 212 5.22 -1.51 -0.98
C ARG A 212 6.44 -2.38 -1.30
N PRO A 213 7.37 -2.66 -0.36
CA PRO A 213 8.45 -3.63 -0.59
C PRO A 213 7.90 -5.01 -0.96
N LEU A 214 6.90 -5.50 -0.23
CA LEU A 214 6.26 -6.79 -0.49
C LEU A 214 5.61 -6.85 -1.88
N VAL A 215 4.92 -5.77 -2.29
CA VAL A 215 4.35 -5.65 -3.65
C VAL A 215 5.46 -5.63 -4.72
N THR A 216 6.57 -4.95 -4.46
CA THR A 216 7.72 -4.91 -5.39
C THR A 216 8.35 -6.30 -5.55
N VAL A 217 8.55 -7.03 -4.45
CA VAL A 217 9.08 -8.40 -4.47
C VAL A 217 8.21 -9.36 -5.29
N SER A 218 6.89 -9.18 -5.28
CA SER A 218 5.99 -10.01 -6.08
C SER A 218 6.22 -9.96 -7.60
N PHE A 219 6.94 -8.94 -8.09
CA PHE A 219 7.39 -8.84 -9.47
C PHE A 219 8.83 -9.32 -9.68
N LEU A 220 9.64 -9.38 -8.63
CA LEU A 220 11.01 -9.89 -8.69
C LEU A 220 11.07 -11.41 -8.68
N SER A 221 10.04 -12.08 -8.13
CA SER A 221 9.94 -13.54 -8.16
C SER A 221 9.39 -14.02 -9.51
N ASN A 222 10.12 -14.93 -10.14
CA ASN A 222 9.72 -15.56 -11.41
C ASN A 222 8.60 -16.60 -11.23
N GLU A 223 8.32 -17.03 -9.99
CA GLU A 223 7.32 -18.06 -9.69
C GLU A 223 5.91 -17.48 -9.51
N VAL A 224 5.78 -16.15 -9.49
CA VAL A 224 4.53 -15.46 -9.19
C VAL A 224 3.91 -14.93 -10.46
N ASP A 225 2.70 -15.40 -10.77
CA ASP A 225 1.93 -14.91 -11.91
C ASP A 225 1.09 -13.65 -11.58
N SER A 226 0.45 -13.09 -12.60
CA SER A 226 -0.40 -11.90 -12.44
C SER A 226 -1.61 -12.14 -11.52
N LYS A 227 -2.16 -13.36 -11.52
CA LYS A 227 -3.32 -13.70 -10.68
C LYS A 227 -2.95 -13.74 -9.21
N GLN A 228 -1.79 -14.35 -8.89
CA GLN A 228 -1.23 -14.39 -7.55
C GLN A 228 -0.88 -12.99 -7.06
N ARG A 229 -0.27 -12.13 -7.90
CA ARG A 229 -0.06 -10.71 -7.55
C ARG A 229 -1.35 -9.99 -7.21
N VAL A 230 -2.38 -10.11 -8.04
CA VAL A 230 -3.69 -9.49 -7.79
C VAL A 230 -4.34 -10.03 -6.51
N LYS A 231 -4.21 -11.33 -6.21
CA LYS A 231 -4.67 -11.94 -4.95
C LYS A 231 -3.97 -11.30 -3.74
N LEU A 232 -2.65 -11.16 -3.80
CA LEU A 232 -1.86 -10.47 -2.76
C LEU A 232 -2.33 -9.01 -2.58
N PHE A 233 -2.52 -8.27 -3.67
CA PHE A 233 -2.90 -6.86 -3.60
C PHE A 233 -4.29 -6.66 -2.99
N LYS A 234 -5.24 -7.55 -3.32
CA LYS A 234 -6.57 -7.60 -2.70
C LYS A 234 -6.49 -7.83 -1.20
N ALA A 235 -5.68 -8.80 -0.76
CA ALA A 235 -5.52 -9.12 0.65
C ALA A 235 -4.89 -7.96 1.43
N ILE A 236 -3.86 -7.30 0.86
CA ILE A 236 -3.23 -6.11 1.45
C ILE A 236 -4.25 -4.96 1.56
N GLU A 237 -5.03 -4.71 0.51
CA GLU A 237 -6.02 -3.64 0.52
C GLU A 237 -7.13 -3.89 1.56
N ARG A 238 -7.63 -5.14 1.64
CA ARG A 238 -8.59 -5.57 2.66
C ARG A 238 -8.03 -5.38 4.06
N PHE A 239 -6.79 -5.82 4.30
CA PHE A 239 -6.10 -5.64 5.58
C PHE A 239 -6.01 -4.17 5.96
N ILE A 240 -5.55 -3.30 5.06
CA ILE A 240 -5.42 -1.85 5.31
C ILE A 240 -6.78 -1.23 5.63
N PHE A 241 -7.82 -1.56 4.88
CA PHE A 241 -9.15 -0.99 5.09
C PHE A 241 -9.73 -1.40 6.43
N ILE A 242 -9.80 -2.71 6.69
CA ILE A 242 -10.43 -3.23 7.91
C ILE A 242 -9.60 -2.86 9.14
N THR A 243 -8.31 -3.20 9.18
CA THR A 243 -7.51 -2.99 10.40
C THR A 243 -7.24 -1.51 10.70
N PHE A 244 -6.95 -0.68 9.68
CA PHE A 244 -6.54 0.71 9.91
C PHE A 244 -7.66 1.73 9.74
N ARG A 245 -8.61 1.52 8.81
CA ARG A 245 -9.69 2.51 8.58
C ARG A 245 -10.89 2.24 9.49
N LEU A 246 -11.26 0.96 9.68
CA LEU A 246 -12.41 0.58 10.53
C LEU A 246 -11.97 0.28 11.97
N SER A 247 -11.10 -0.70 12.21
CA SER A 247 -10.71 -1.18 13.55
C SER A 247 -9.62 -0.37 14.25
N ARG A 248 -9.18 0.74 13.63
CA ARG A 248 -8.33 1.79 14.25
C ARG A 248 -6.96 1.35 14.75
N ALA A 249 -6.40 0.26 14.24
CA ALA A 249 -5.01 -0.10 14.54
C ALA A 249 -4.05 0.99 14.05
N PHE A 250 -2.93 1.16 14.74
CA PHE A 250 -1.88 2.06 14.29
C PHE A 250 -1.32 1.61 12.93
N SER A 251 -0.94 2.57 12.08
CA SER A 251 -0.33 2.29 10.77
C SER A 251 1.01 1.55 10.84
N THR A 252 1.56 1.35 12.04
CA THR A 252 2.78 0.56 12.31
C THR A 252 2.48 -0.85 12.79
N TYR A 253 1.21 -1.21 13.02
CA TYR A 253 0.81 -2.54 13.47
C TYR A 253 1.39 -3.60 12.53
N ARG A 254 2.19 -4.52 13.08
CA ARG A 254 2.86 -5.62 12.36
C ARG A 254 3.82 -5.22 11.23
N ASN A 255 4.27 -3.96 11.15
CA ASN A 255 5.18 -3.52 10.08
C ASN A 255 6.45 -4.38 9.96
N SER A 256 7.10 -4.71 11.08
CA SER A 256 8.32 -5.50 11.10
C SER A 256 8.10 -6.95 10.66
N GLU A 257 6.90 -7.48 10.87
CA GLU A 257 6.53 -8.83 10.40
C GLU A 257 6.43 -8.85 8.88
N PHE A 258 5.81 -7.83 8.28
CA PHE A 258 5.66 -7.73 6.82
C PHE A 258 6.93 -7.25 6.10
N TYR A 259 7.81 -6.50 6.77
CA TYR A 259 9.16 -6.25 6.27
C TYR A 259 9.98 -7.54 6.18
N ARG A 260 9.93 -8.38 7.22
CA ARG A 260 10.54 -9.72 7.15
C ARG A 260 9.90 -10.56 6.06
N ALA A 261 8.57 -10.55 5.94
CA ALA A 261 7.87 -11.30 4.90
C ALA A 261 8.31 -10.88 3.48
N ALA A 262 8.60 -9.60 3.22
CA ALA A 262 9.12 -9.16 1.92
C ALA A 262 10.46 -9.82 1.58
N ARG A 263 11.39 -9.89 2.54
CA ARG A 263 12.66 -10.60 2.35
C ARG A 263 12.47 -12.10 2.15
N GLN A 264 11.68 -12.73 3.03
CA GLN A 264 11.40 -14.16 2.95
C GLN A 264 10.78 -14.53 1.59
N PHE A 265 9.84 -13.71 1.10
CA PHE A 265 9.24 -13.88 -0.22
C PHE A 265 10.26 -13.74 -1.35
N ARG A 266 11.19 -12.77 -1.25
CA ARG A 266 12.26 -12.60 -2.25
C ARG A 266 13.18 -13.82 -2.32
N ASN A 267 13.40 -14.46 -1.20
CA ASN A 267 14.24 -15.67 -1.09
C ASN A 267 13.47 -16.96 -1.38
N ASN A 268 12.21 -16.87 -1.84
CA ASN A 268 11.31 -18.01 -2.03
C ASN A 268 11.07 -18.85 -0.76
N GLU A 269 11.26 -18.25 0.43
CA GLU A 269 10.95 -18.84 1.74
C GLU A 269 9.46 -18.67 2.11
N LEU A 270 8.72 -17.83 1.37
CA LEU A 270 7.28 -17.66 1.51
C LEU A 270 6.60 -17.58 0.16
N THR A 271 5.40 -18.12 0.13
CA THR A 271 4.46 -18.05 -0.99
C THR A 271 3.46 -16.92 -0.81
N VAL A 272 2.75 -16.56 -1.89
CA VAL A 272 1.63 -15.61 -1.83
C VAL A 272 0.55 -16.12 -0.88
N GLU A 273 0.26 -17.42 -0.92
CA GLU A 273 -0.73 -18.08 -0.07
C GLU A 273 -0.44 -17.84 1.41
N GLU A 274 0.77 -18.17 1.87
CA GLU A 274 1.18 -18.00 3.27
C GLU A 274 1.16 -16.53 3.71
N ILE A 275 1.55 -15.61 2.82
CA ILE A 275 1.49 -14.17 3.11
C ILE A 275 0.03 -13.71 3.26
N THR A 276 -0.86 -14.17 2.38
CA THR A 276 -2.30 -13.85 2.48
C THR A 276 -2.92 -14.44 3.73
N GLU A 277 -2.54 -15.65 4.12
CA GLU A 277 -2.99 -16.27 5.37
C GLU A 277 -2.50 -15.49 6.59
N ARG A 278 -1.24 -15.04 6.61
CA ARG A 278 -0.72 -14.18 7.68
C ARG A 278 -1.50 -12.87 7.79
N LEU A 279 -1.86 -12.23 6.67
CA LEU A 279 -2.71 -11.03 6.69
C LEU A 279 -4.06 -11.31 7.34
N GLU A 280 -4.71 -12.41 6.96
CA GLU A 280 -5.99 -12.83 7.52
C GLU A 280 -5.91 -13.15 9.02
N GLN A 281 -4.93 -13.95 9.43
CA GLN A 281 -4.68 -14.28 10.84
C GLN A 281 -4.41 -13.03 11.69
N ARG A 282 -3.71 -12.02 11.14
CA ARG A 282 -3.44 -10.77 11.87
C ARG A 282 -4.60 -9.81 11.91
N MET A 283 -5.61 -10.02 11.07
CA MET A 283 -6.83 -9.23 11.01
C MET A 283 -8.00 -9.90 11.75
N SER A 284 -7.89 -11.19 12.11
CA SER A 284 -8.96 -11.97 12.74
C SER A 284 -9.56 -11.33 14.00
N TYR A 285 -8.77 -10.59 14.78
CA TYR A 285 -9.24 -9.85 15.97
C TYR A 285 -10.29 -8.76 15.65
N CYS A 286 -10.44 -8.38 14.37
CA CYS A 286 -11.47 -7.45 13.92
C CYS A 286 -12.84 -8.12 13.77
N PHE A 287 -12.94 -9.41 14.06
CA PHE A 287 -14.13 -10.22 13.89
C PHE A 287 -14.40 -11.08 15.13
N TYR A 288 -15.64 -11.49 15.29
CA TYR A 288 -16.07 -12.43 16.33
C TYR A 288 -17.07 -13.44 15.76
N THR A 289 -17.09 -14.62 16.35
CA THR A 289 -18.04 -15.70 16.01
C THR A 289 -18.87 -15.99 17.25
N PRO A 290 -20.18 -15.65 17.26
CA PRO A 290 -21.07 -15.99 18.38
C PRO A 290 -21.18 -17.50 18.58
N GLU A 291 -21.43 -17.95 19.81
CA GLU A 291 -21.47 -19.38 20.15
C GLU A 291 -22.51 -20.19 19.35
N ASN A 292 -23.58 -19.53 18.91
CA ASN A 292 -24.73 -20.15 18.25
C ASN A 292 -24.61 -20.23 16.72
N THR A 293 -23.49 -19.81 16.13
CA THR A 293 -23.31 -19.80 14.67
C THR A 293 -21.88 -20.07 14.25
N THR A 294 -21.70 -20.49 13.00
CA THR A 294 -20.39 -20.58 12.35
C THR A 294 -20.02 -19.31 11.59
N ASP A 295 -20.94 -18.33 11.54
CA ASP A 295 -20.71 -17.07 10.86
C ASP A 295 -19.79 -16.16 11.66
N ASN A 296 -18.83 -15.55 10.95
CA ASN A 296 -17.88 -14.61 11.54
C ASN A 296 -18.31 -13.19 11.19
N PHE A 297 -18.63 -12.40 12.21
CA PHE A 297 -19.13 -11.03 12.08
C PHE A 297 -18.05 -10.00 12.38
N PHE A 298 -18.14 -8.83 11.75
CA PHE A 298 -17.22 -7.72 11.95
C PHE A 298 -17.50 -7.04 13.30
N ASP A 299 -16.47 -6.94 14.15
CA ASP A 299 -16.53 -6.15 15.38
C ASP A 299 -16.41 -4.66 15.02
N TYR A 300 -17.57 -4.04 14.83
CA TYR A 300 -17.67 -2.62 14.50
C TYR A 300 -17.56 -1.70 15.72
N THR A 301 -17.42 -2.22 16.95
CA THR A 301 -17.44 -1.40 18.17
C THR A 301 -16.30 -0.38 18.22
N TYR A 302 -15.10 -0.76 17.78
CA TYR A 302 -13.96 0.15 17.68
C TYR A 302 -14.21 1.28 16.67
N PHE A 303 -14.87 0.94 15.55
CA PHE A 303 -15.18 1.89 14.51
C PHE A 303 -16.29 2.85 14.95
N GLN A 304 -17.37 2.31 15.53
CA GLN A 304 -18.49 3.06 16.10
C GLN A 304 -18.00 4.04 17.17
N LYS A 305 -17.18 3.60 18.15
CA LYS A 305 -16.59 4.50 19.16
C LYS A 305 -15.75 5.62 18.55
N PHE A 306 -15.07 5.35 17.43
CA PHE A 306 -14.34 6.39 16.71
C PHE A 306 -15.28 7.39 16.04
N ILE A 307 -16.34 6.94 15.39
CA ILE A 307 -17.34 7.78 14.72
C ILE A 307 -18.19 8.57 15.73
N ASP A 308 -18.56 7.99 16.87
CA ASP A 308 -19.25 8.68 17.97
C ASP A 308 -18.47 9.93 18.43
N LYS A 309 -17.15 9.79 18.61
CA LYS A 309 -16.26 10.93 18.91
C LYS A 309 -16.27 12.00 17.80
N LYS A 310 -16.53 11.62 16.54
CA LYS A 310 -16.67 12.57 15.42
C LYS A 310 -18.04 13.23 15.39
N PHE A 311 -19.11 12.54 15.78
CA PHE A 311 -20.42 13.15 16.00
C PHE A 311 -20.38 14.19 17.11
N LYS A 312 -19.68 13.90 18.22
CA LYS A 312 -19.44 14.87 19.30
C LYS A 312 -18.70 16.13 18.85
N ASN A 313 -17.95 16.05 17.74
CA ASN A 313 -17.28 17.18 17.09
C ASN A 313 -18.06 17.76 15.90
N GLY A 314 -19.32 17.35 15.71
CA GLY A 314 -20.26 17.94 14.75
C GLY A 314 -20.21 17.43 13.30
N GLY A 315 -19.56 16.31 13.00
CA GLY A 315 -19.47 15.82 11.61
C GLY A 315 -19.62 14.32 11.35
N GLY A 316 -19.59 13.46 12.39
CA GLY A 316 -19.80 12.03 12.21
C GLY A 316 -18.89 11.39 11.15
N PHE A 317 -19.47 10.69 10.17
CA PHE A 317 -18.74 10.04 9.08
C PHE A 317 -18.01 11.04 8.17
N TYR A 318 -18.40 12.31 8.10
CA TYR A 318 -17.68 13.34 7.33
C TYR A 318 -16.19 13.45 7.75
N TYR A 319 -15.90 13.22 9.04
CA TYR A 319 -14.53 13.22 9.58
C TYR A 319 -13.85 11.85 9.61
N TRP A 320 -14.44 10.83 8.99
CA TRP A 320 -13.80 9.54 8.82
C TRP A 320 -12.70 9.63 7.75
N ASN A 321 -11.47 9.31 8.14
CA ASN A 321 -10.31 9.33 7.25
C ASN A 321 -10.39 8.30 6.09
N GLY A 322 -11.28 7.31 6.17
CA GLY A 322 -11.56 6.36 5.10
C GLY A 322 -12.71 6.78 4.16
N LEU A 323 -13.50 7.81 4.51
CA LEU A 323 -14.73 8.17 3.80
C LEU A 323 -14.47 8.40 2.30
N ARG A 324 -13.42 9.17 2.00
CA ARG A 324 -13.10 9.49 0.61
C ARG A 324 -12.80 8.25 -0.22
N TYR A 325 -11.94 7.36 0.30
CA TYR A 325 -11.63 6.11 -0.37
C TYR A 325 -12.88 5.25 -0.56
N PHE A 326 -13.70 5.13 0.48
CA PHE A 326 -14.95 4.36 0.46
C PHE A 326 -15.92 4.85 -0.61
N LEU A 327 -16.25 6.15 -0.62
CA LEU A 327 -17.20 6.72 -1.59
C LEU A 327 -16.66 6.67 -3.02
N TYR A 328 -15.35 6.82 -3.21
CA TYR A 328 -14.74 6.66 -4.53
C TYR A 328 -14.85 5.22 -5.02
N GLU A 329 -14.61 4.22 -4.17
CA GLU A 329 -14.78 2.82 -4.56
C GLU A 329 -16.25 2.47 -4.84
N TYR A 330 -17.21 3.09 -4.15
CA TYR A 330 -18.64 2.97 -4.45
C TYR A 330 -18.98 3.53 -5.83
N GLU A 331 -18.47 4.72 -6.16
CA GLU A 331 -18.61 5.28 -7.51
C GLU A 331 -17.97 4.36 -8.56
N MET A 332 -16.77 3.83 -8.30
CA MET A 332 -16.10 2.93 -9.23
C MET A 332 -16.85 1.60 -9.41
N ASP A 333 -17.58 1.12 -8.42
CA ASP A 333 -18.44 -0.05 -8.58
C ASP A 333 -19.56 0.21 -9.59
N LYS A 334 -20.20 1.39 -9.51
CA LYS A 334 -21.22 1.81 -10.47
C LYS A 334 -20.64 2.05 -11.86
N VAL A 335 -19.45 2.65 -11.96
CA VAL A 335 -18.73 2.81 -13.23
C VAL A 335 -18.50 1.46 -13.91
N ARG A 336 -18.19 0.39 -13.16
CA ARG A 336 -18.04 -0.95 -13.74
C ARG A 336 -19.35 -1.54 -14.24
N GLN A 337 -20.48 -1.16 -13.66
CA GLN A 337 -21.80 -1.63 -14.06
C GLN A 337 -22.38 -0.83 -15.23
N ARG A 338 -22.15 0.49 -15.26
CA ARG A 338 -22.83 1.46 -16.14
C ARG A 338 -21.91 2.17 -17.14
N GLY A 339 -20.60 2.01 -17.00
CA GLY A 339 -19.58 2.65 -17.85
C GLY A 339 -19.16 4.03 -17.35
N SER A 340 -18.97 4.96 -18.28
CA SER A 340 -18.42 6.34 -18.12
C SER A 340 -17.98 6.78 -16.71
N GLN A 341 -16.67 6.88 -16.50
CA GLN A 341 -16.12 7.48 -15.28
C GLN A 341 -16.24 9.01 -15.31
N LYS A 342 -16.92 9.59 -14.32
CA LYS A 342 -17.09 11.06 -14.18
C LYS A 342 -16.25 11.67 -13.05
N ILE A 343 -15.76 10.84 -12.13
CA ILE A 343 -14.97 11.27 -10.97
C ILE A 343 -13.53 10.73 -11.11
N ASP A 344 -12.54 11.63 -11.10
CA ASP A 344 -11.11 11.30 -11.04
C ASP A 344 -10.60 11.40 -9.60
N TRP A 345 -9.87 10.37 -9.14
CA TRP A 345 -9.29 10.33 -7.79
C TRP A 345 -8.40 11.54 -7.46
N LYS A 346 -7.58 12.02 -8.41
CA LYS A 346 -6.67 13.15 -8.17
C LYS A 346 -7.45 14.43 -7.85
N LEU A 347 -8.56 14.66 -8.56
CA LEU A 347 -9.50 15.76 -8.28
C LEU A 347 -10.24 15.55 -6.95
N PHE A 348 -10.35 14.30 -6.52
CA PHE A 348 -11.00 13.90 -5.27
C PHE A 348 -10.16 14.16 -4.01
N ILE A 349 -8.83 14.30 -4.13
CA ILE A 349 -7.93 14.47 -2.97
C ILE A 349 -7.06 15.74 -2.97
N LYS A 350 -6.90 16.44 -4.10
CA LYS A 350 -5.99 17.61 -4.21
C LYS A 350 -6.69 18.98 -4.11
N GLY A 351 -5.86 19.98 -3.84
CA GLY A 351 -6.24 21.34 -3.50
C GLY A 351 -6.39 22.38 -4.63
N GLU A 352 -6.75 22.01 -5.87
CA GLU A 352 -6.81 22.94 -7.03
C GLU A 352 -8.21 23.54 -7.31
N LYS A 353 -8.38 24.36 -8.37
CA LYS A 353 -9.70 24.89 -8.76
C LYS A 353 -10.54 23.74 -9.38
N ASP A 354 -11.75 23.54 -8.85
CA ASP A 354 -12.70 22.44 -9.16
C ASP A 354 -12.37 21.07 -8.52
N LYS A 355 -12.14 21.07 -7.20
CA LYS A 355 -11.98 19.85 -6.37
C LYS A 355 -13.27 19.06 -6.29
N ILE A 356 -13.23 17.81 -5.87
CA ILE A 356 -14.44 17.09 -5.44
C ILE A 356 -14.55 17.19 -3.91
N SER A 357 -15.63 17.78 -3.44
CA SER A 357 -16.03 17.88 -2.04
C SER A 357 -16.97 16.72 -1.66
N ILE A 358 -17.29 16.66 -0.37
CA ILE A 358 -18.36 15.79 0.13
C ILE A 358 -19.56 16.69 0.41
N GLU A 359 -20.62 16.49 -0.37
CA GLU A 359 -21.92 17.12 -0.19
C GLU A 359 -22.67 16.48 0.99
N HIS A 360 -23.36 17.33 1.75
CA HIS A 360 -24.38 16.91 2.70
C HIS A 360 -25.74 17.12 2.02
N ILE A 361 -26.39 16.04 1.59
CA ILE A 361 -27.62 16.15 0.80
C ILE A 361 -28.69 16.89 1.62
N TYR A 362 -28.95 16.40 2.84
CA TYR A 362 -29.53 17.17 3.92
C TYR A 362 -28.46 18.10 4.52
N PRO A 363 -28.60 19.44 4.38
CA PRO A 363 -27.54 20.37 4.70
C PRO A 363 -27.30 20.54 6.20
N GLN A 364 -26.09 20.99 6.56
CA GLN A 364 -25.72 21.31 7.94
C GLN A 364 -26.55 22.47 8.53
N THR A 365 -27.02 23.39 7.67
CA THR A 365 -27.89 24.51 8.06
C THR A 365 -29.19 24.49 7.26
N PRO A 366 -30.17 23.65 7.67
CA PRO A 366 -31.41 23.40 6.92
C PRO A 366 -32.48 24.48 7.18
N ASP A 367 -32.19 25.72 6.77
CA ASP A 367 -33.09 26.86 7.07
C ASP A 367 -34.37 26.89 6.23
N ASN A 368 -34.35 26.24 5.06
CA ASN A 368 -35.47 26.19 4.12
C ASN A 368 -36.65 25.40 4.68
N LYS A 369 -37.87 25.85 4.36
CA LYS A 369 -39.13 25.29 4.87
C LYS A 369 -39.28 23.80 4.54
N CYS A 370 -38.91 23.39 3.32
CA CYS A 370 -38.97 21.99 2.88
C CYS A 370 -38.20 21.05 3.84
N TRP A 371 -36.99 21.45 4.26
CA TRP A 371 -36.16 20.64 5.15
C TRP A 371 -36.77 20.55 6.56
N LYS A 372 -37.33 21.64 7.06
CA LYS A 372 -38.04 21.66 8.35
C LYS A 372 -39.29 20.79 8.34
N GLU A 373 -39.95 20.66 7.20
CA GLU A 373 -41.13 19.81 7.03
C GLU A 373 -40.73 18.33 6.93
N SER A 374 -39.74 17.98 6.10
CA SER A 374 -39.28 16.59 5.90
C SER A 374 -38.65 15.96 7.15
N PHE A 375 -38.10 16.76 8.07
CA PHE A 375 -37.47 16.29 9.30
C PHE A 375 -38.26 16.72 10.56
N LYS A 376 -39.55 17.03 10.40
CA LYS A 376 -40.42 17.43 11.52
C LYS A 376 -40.61 16.25 12.47
N GLY A 377 -40.50 16.51 13.77
CA GLY A 377 -40.74 15.51 14.83
C GLY A 377 -39.46 14.97 15.47
N TYR A 378 -38.30 15.17 14.84
CA TYR A 378 -37.02 14.76 15.38
C TYR A 378 -36.38 15.82 16.29
N LYS A 379 -35.72 15.35 17.35
CA LYS A 379 -34.96 16.17 18.29
C LYS A 379 -33.68 16.66 17.64
N LYS A 380 -33.14 17.78 18.14
CA LYS A 380 -31.87 18.34 17.64
C LYS A 380 -30.69 17.35 17.67
N ALA A 381 -30.66 16.43 18.64
CA ALA A 381 -29.64 15.39 18.71
C ALA A 381 -29.73 14.41 17.53
N GLU A 382 -30.95 13.96 17.19
CA GLU A 382 -31.24 13.05 16.07
C GLU A 382 -30.92 13.72 14.72
N ILE A 383 -31.23 15.01 14.58
CA ILE A 383 -30.87 15.82 13.40
C ILE A 383 -29.36 15.78 13.10
N ASN A 384 -28.51 15.83 14.13
CA ASN A 384 -27.07 15.76 13.94
C ASN A 384 -26.62 14.40 13.38
N PHE A 385 -27.32 13.31 13.73
CA PHE A 385 -27.03 11.98 13.17
C PHE A 385 -27.39 11.93 11.69
N PHE A 386 -28.57 12.41 11.30
CA PHE A 386 -28.96 12.49 9.88
C PHE A 386 -27.98 13.32 9.04
N GLN A 387 -27.48 14.43 9.57
CA GLN A 387 -26.51 15.26 8.85
C GLN A 387 -25.18 14.56 8.61
N GLY A 388 -24.66 13.86 9.63
CA GLY A 388 -23.32 13.28 9.62
C GLY A 388 -23.25 11.78 9.33
N THR A 389 -24.38 11.09 9.08
CA THR A 389 -24.41 9.65 8.76
C THR A 389 -24.01 9.38 7.31
N LEU A 390 -23.54 8.17 7.02
CA LEU A 390 -22.98 7.78 5.73
C LEU A 390 -24.00 7.95 4.57
N GLY A 391 -25.27 7.63 4.84
CA GLY A 391 -26.36 7.75 3.87
C GLY A 391 -26.61 9.18 3.37
N ASN A 392 -26.18 10.20 4.11
CA ASN A 392 -26.36 11.60 3.73
C ASN A 392 -25.16 12.22 2.97
N LEU A 393 -24.05 11.48 2.84
CA LEU A 393 -22.80 11.98 2.27
C LEU A 393 -22.62 11.54 0.81
N LEU A 394 -22.24 12.49 -0.05
CA LEU A 394 -22.16 12.28 -1.50
C LEU A 394 -20.92 12.96 -2.12
N PRO A 395 -20.10 12.26 -2.93
CA PRO A 395 -19.07 12.90 -3.77
C PRO A 395 -19.68 13.90 -4.75
N LEU A 396 -19.22 15.14 -4.72
CA LEU A 396 -19.72 16.19 -5.62
C LEU A 396 -18.61 17.18 -5.99
N SER A 397 -18.57 17.67 -7.23
CA SER A 397 -17.60 18.73 -7.55
C SER A 397 -17.84 19.97 -6.68
N GLN A 398 -16.79 20.65 -6.27
CA GLN A 398 -16.82 21.77 -5.34
C GLN A 398 -17.58 22.95 -5.94
N SER A 399 -17.42 23.17 -7.25
CA SER A 399 -18.16 24.20 -8.00
C SER A 399 -19.67 23.92 -7.96
N ILE A 400 -20.08 22.68 -8.20
CA ILE A 400 -21.49 22.27 -8.14
C ILE A 400 -21.99 22.36 -6.70
N ASN A 401 -21.27 21.79 -5.74
CA ASN A 401 -21.62 21.84 -4.31
C ASN A 401 -21.87 23.28 -3.83
N SER A 402 -20.93 24.19 -4.14
CA SER A 402 -21.07 25.61 -3.77
C SER A 402 -22.25 26.30 -4.45
N SER A 403 -22.67 25.83 -5.63
CA SER A 403 -23.82 26.35 -6.37
C SER A 403 -25.18 25.79 -5.91
N LEU A 404 -25.20 24.63 -5.24
CA LEU A 404 -26.40 24.01 -4.70
C LEU A 404 -26.81 24.59 -3.35
N GLN A 405 -25.85 25.09 -2.56
CA GLN A 405 -26.10 25.69 -1.24
C GLN A 405 -27.02 24.80 -0.36
N ASN A 406 -27.96 25.42 0.35
CA ASN A 406 -28.94 24.73 1.20
C ASN A 406 -30.29 24.52 0.50
N ASP A 407 -30.33 24.58 -0.84
CA ASP A 407 -31.54 24.42 -1.64
C ASP A 407 -32.29 23.13 -1.29
N CYS A 408 -33.60 23.13 -1.53
CA CYS A 408 -34.42 21.94 -1.32
C CYS A 408 -33.98 20.80 -2.25
N PHE A 409 -34.19 19.55 -1.82
CA PHE A 409 -33.78 18.37 -2.58
C PHE A 409 -34.23 18.38 -4.05
N VAL A 410 -35.49 18.76 -4.30
CA VAL A 410 -36.08 18.84 -5.64
C VAL A 410 -35.31 19.81 -6.56
N ASP A 411 -34.78 20.89 -6.01
CA ASP A 411 -33.98 21.87 -6.75
C ASP A 411 -32.55 21.38 -6.97
N LYS A 412 -32.00 20.61 -6.03
CA LYS A 412 -30.68 19.99 -6.16
C LYS A 412 -30.66 18.84 -7.19
N LYS A 413 -31.78 18.13 -7.31
CA LYS A 413 -31.99 17.04 -8.28
C LYS A 413 -31.93 17.52 -9.73
N ASN A 414 -32.56 18.65 -10.02
CA ASN A 414 -32.79 19.11 -11.39
C ASN A 414 -31.76 20.16 -11.84
N PRO A 415 -31.32 20.13 -13.11
CA PRO A 415 -30.53 21.22 -13.68
C PRO A 415 -31.35 22.51 -13.71
N ARG A 416 -30.68 23.63 -13.42
CA ARG A 416 -31.30 24.96 -13.48
C ARG A 416 -30.96 25.61 -14.81
N TYR A 417 -31.96 26.21 -15.45
CA TYR A 417 -31.82 26.93 -16.72
C TYR A 417 -32.16 28.41 -16.54
N ASN A 418 -31.53 29.26 -17.35
CA ASN A 418 -31.95 30.66 -17.46
C ASN A 418 -33.15 30.82 -18.41
N GLU A 419 -33.64 32.05 -18.56
CA GLU A 419 -34.76 32.40 -19.46
C GLU A 419 -34.51 32.03 -20.93
N ARG A 420 -33.24 31.90 -21.33
CA ARG A 420 -32.81 31.52 -22.69
C ARG A 420 -32.69 30.00 -22.88
N LYS A 421 -33.12 29.20 -21.90
CA LYS A 421 -32.96 27.73 -21.84
C LYS A 421 -31.50 27.26 -21.85
N GLU A 422 -30.57 28.11 -21.44
CA GLU A 422 -29.18 27.73 -21.27
C GLU A 422 -28.98 27.20 -19.84
N LYS A 423 -28.25 26.09 -19.71
CA LYS A 423 -28.00 25.45 -18.41
C LYS A 423 -27.06 26.32 -17.58
N ILE A 424 -27.56 26.83 -16.46
CA ILE A 424 -26.80 27.67 -15.53
C ILE A 424 -26.26 26.90 -14.32
N ARG A 425 -26.88 25.77 -13.98
CA ARG A 425 -26.43 24.91 -12.89
C ARG A 425 -26.70 23.45 -13.20
N GLN A 426 -25.75 22.60 -12.85
CA GLN A 426 -25.91 21.15 -12.88
C GLN A 426 -26.66 20.66 -11.63
N GLY A 427 -27.63 19.77 -11.83
CA GLY A 427 -28.25 19.01 -10.74
C GLY A 427 -27.70 17.59 -10.67
N TYR A 428 -28.08 16.84 -9.63
CA TYR A 428 -27.61 15.47 -9.42
C TYR A 428 -27.90 14.53 -10.60
N SER A 429 -29.02 14.74 -11.31
CA SER A 429 -29.44 13.93 -12.47
C SER A 429 -28.46 13.93 -13.65
N ASP A 430 -27.56 14.91 -13.73
CA ASP A 430 -26.56 15.01 -14.80
C ASP A 430 -25.13 14.66 -14.31
N GLY A 431 -24.98 14.38 -13.01
CA GLY A 431 -23.72 14.19 -12.29
C GLY A 431 -23.07 12.82 -12.44
N SER A 432 -22.17 12.49 -11.52
CA SER A 432 -21.59 11.17 -11.31
C SER A 432 -22.65 10.07 -11.11
N HIS A 433 -22.25 8.79 -11.16
CA HIS A 433 -23.23 7.71 -10.99
C HIS A 433 -23.88 7.72 -9.61
N SER A 434 -23.12 8.12 -8.59
CA SER A 434 -23.62 8.32 -7.22
C SER A 434 -24.61 9.48 -7.13
N GLU A 435 -24.38 10.58 -7.85
CA GLU A 435 -25.34 11.69 -7.94
C GLU A 435 -26.62 11.25 -8.66
N ILE A 436 -26.49 10.53 -9.78
CA ILE A 436 -27.63 10.04 -10.55
C ILE A 436 -28.50 9.10 -9.70
N GLU A 437 -27.90 8.21 -8.91
CA GLU A 437 -28.63 7.38 -7.94
C GLU A 437 -29.38 8.23 -6.91
N VAL A 438 -28.74 9.22 -6.30
CA VAL A 438 -29.44 10.11 -5.35
C VAL A 438 -30.58 10.85 -6.05
N SER A 439 -30.42 11.21 -7.33
CA SER A 439 -31.48 11.88 -8.09
C SER A 439 -32.70 11.00 -8.34
N THR A 440 -32.63 9.67 -8.17
CA THR A 440 -33.80 8.79 -8.39
C THR A 440 -34.81 8.82 -7.25
N TYR A 441 -34.42 9.27 -6.05
CA TYR A 441 -35.35 9.45 -4.95
C TYR A 441 -36.33 10.58 -5.28
N ASP A 442 -37.58 10.44 -4.82
CA ASP A 442 -38.62 11.45 -5.00
C ASP A 442 -38.49 12.58 -3.98
N GLU A 443 -38.11 12.23 -2.75
CA GLU A 443 -37.85 13.17 -1.66
C GLU A 443 -36.58 12.78 -0.89
N TRP A 444 -36.14 13.64 0.02
CA TRP A 444 -35.01 13.37 0.89
C TRP A 444 -35.41 13.59 2.34
N ASN A 445 -35.63 12.48 3.03
CA ASN A 445 -36.20 12.39 4.38
C ASN A 445 -35.35 11.40 5.22
N PRO A 446 -35.66 11.22 6.52
CA PRO A 446 -35.00 10.23 7.36
C PRO A 446 -34.93 8.80 6.79
N ASP A 447 -36.04 8.29 6.26
CA ASP A 447 -36.15 6.91 5.76
C ASP A 447 -35.23 6.68 4.56
N ASN A 448 -35.19 7.61 3.61
CA ASN A 448 -34.31 7.54 2.43
C ASN A 448 -32.82 7.68 2.81
N ILE A 449 -32.50 8.42 3.89
CA ILE A 449 -31.14 8.47 4.45
C ILE A 449 -30.76 7.11 5.03
N LEU A 450 -31.66 6.47 5.78
CA LEU A 450 -31.44 5.14 6.35
C LEU A 450 -31.28 4.09 5.25
N GLU A 451 -32.18 4.05 4.28
CA GLU A 451 -32.14 3.12 3.13
C GLU A 451 -30.81 3.25 2.37
N ARG A 452 -30.43 4.47 1.99
CA ARG A 452 -29.14 4.68 1.32
C ARG A 452 -27.96 4.32 2.21
N GLY A 453 -28.05 4.59 3.52
CA GLY A 453 -27.05 4.19 4.50
C GLY A 453 -26.83 2.68 4.50
N LEU A 454 -27.91 1.89 4.57
CA LEU A 454 -27.88 0.43 4.51
C LEU A 454 -27.29 -0.08 3.19
N ASN A 455 -27.71 0.47 2.06
CA ASN A 455 -27.15 0.14 0.74
C ASN A 455 -25.61 0.37 0.67
N LEU A 456 -25.12 1.43 1.32
CA LEU A 456 -23.68 1.69 1.42
C LEU A 456 -22.97 0.68 2.34
N ILE A 457 -23.59 0.27 3.43
CA ILE A 457 -23.05 -0.79 4.29
C ILE A 457 -23.01 -2.13 3.56
N GLU A 458 -24.04 -2.50 2.81
CA GLU A 458 -24.05 -3.73 1.99
C GLU A 458 -22.94 -3.71 0.92
N PHE A 459 -22.71 -2.54 0.30
CA PHE A 459 -21.55 -2.37 -0.57
C PHE A 459 -20.24 -2.61 0.19
N MET A 460 -20.13 -2.13 1.44
CA MET A 460 -18.97 -2.36 2.29
C MET A 460 -18.74 -3.84 2.56
N GLU A 461 -19.80 -4.56 2.94
CA GLU A 461 -19.79 -6.01 3.19
C GLU A 461 -19.24 -6.77 1.97
N LYS A 462 -19.81 -6.48 0.79
CA LYS A 462 -19.40 -7.12 -0.46
C LYS A 462 -17.97 -6.76 -0.89
N ARG A 463 -17.59 -5.48 -0.82
CA ARG A 463 -16.32 -4.98 -1.36
C ARG A 463 -15.12 -5.42 -0.53
N TRP A 464 -15.27 -5.46 0.79
CA TRP A 464 -14.21 -5.84 1.72
C TRP A 464 -14.42 -7.20 2.38
N ASN A 465 -15.41 -7.97 1.93
CA ASN A 465 -15.70 -9.32 2.42
C ASN A 465 -15.78 -9.35 3.96
N LEU A 466 -16.70 -8.58 4.51
CA LEU A 466 -17.03 -8.55 5.93
C LEU A 466 -18.55 -8.70 6.07
N LYS A 467 -19.03 -9.06 7.27
CA LYS A 467 -20.44 -9.32 7.53
C LYS A 467 -20.86 -8.65 8.84
N PHE A 468 -21.97 -7.92 8.84
CA PHE A 468 -22.65 -7.47 10.07
C PHE A 468 -23.63 -8.54 10.53
N GLU A 469 -23.93 -8.56 11.84
CA GLU A 469 -24.78 -9.57 12.46
C GLU A 469 -26.19 -9.58 11.85
N ASP A 470 -26.80 -8.41 11.78
CA ASP A 470 -28.14 -8.18 11.26
C ASP A 470 -28.30 -6.71 10.81
N ASP A 471 -29.51 -6.33 10.41
CA ASP A 471 -29.81 -4.95 10.03
C ASP A 471 -29.79 -4.00 11.23
N TYR A 472 -30.07 -4.47 12.45
CA TYR A 472 -29.94 -3.66 13.66
C TYR A 472 -28.50 -3.18 13.84
N ALA A 473 -27.51 -4.08 13.79
CA ALA A 473 -26.09 -3.76 13.86
C ALA A 473 -25.65 -2.74 12.78
N LYS A 474 -26.22 -2.83 11.57
CA LYS A 474 -25.96 -1.85 10.50
C LYS A 474 -26.56 -0.48 10.85
N THR A 475 -27.80 -0.43 11.35
CA THR A 475 -28.44 0.84 11.76
C THR A 475 -27.75 1.47 12.96
N GLU A 476 -27.29 0.66 13.92
CA GLU A 476 -26.53 1.09 15.08
C GLU A 476 -25.18 1.69 14.66
N LEU A 477 -24.46 1.07 13.71
CA LEU A 477 -23.24 1.66 13.15
C LEU A 477 -23.52 3.02 12.47
N LEU A 478 -24.68 3.16 11.84
CA LEU A 478 -25.12 4.40 11.19
C LEU A 478 -25.62 5.46 12.18
N PHE A 479 -25.75 5.12 13.46
CA PHE A 479 -26.34 5.94 14.54
C PHE A 479 -27.79 6.32 14.23
N LEU A 480 -28.55 5.38 13.64
CA LEU A 480 -29.95 5.55 13.25
C LEU A 480 -30.85 4.43 13.83
N ASP A 481 -30.36 3.68 14.80
CA ASP A 481 -31.07 2.60 15.52
C ASP A 481 -32.38 3.09 16.18
N PHE A 482 -32.44 4.35 16.61
CA PHE A 482 -33.67 4.98 17.14
C PHE A 482 -34.82 5.07 16.12
N MET A 483 -34.56 4.81 14.84
CA MET A 483 -35.60 4.74 13.81
C MET A 483 -36.26 3.36 13.72
N LEU A 484 -35.63 2.33 14.28
CA LEU A 484 -36.21 1.01 14.34
C LEU A 484 -37.35 0.99 15.38
N PRO A 485 -38.41 0.22 15.14
CA PRO A 485 -39.43 0.01 16.17
C PRO A 485 -38.76 -0.58 17.41
N GLU A 486 -39.12 -0.08 18.59
CA GLU A 486 -38.73 -0.72 19.85
C GLU A 486 -39.19 -2.18 19.77
N GLU A 487 -38.28 -3.15 19.88
CA GLU A 487 -38.66 -4.54 20.05
C GLU A 487 -39.50 -4.58 21.33
N ASP A 488 -40.79 -4.89 21.21
CA ASP A 488 -41.67 -5.08 22.35
C ASP A 488 -41.04 -6.16 23.25
N GLU A 489 -40.51 -5.75 24.42
CA GLU A 489 -40.07 -6.65 25.52
C GLU A 489 -41.27 -7.43 26.14
N THR A 490 -42.32 -7.73 25.38
CA THR A 490 -43.59 -8.26 25.91
C THR A 490 -43.94 -9.68 25.46
N GLU A 491 -42.96 -10.54 25.15
CA GLU A 491 -43.24 -11.99 24.96
C GLU A 491 -42.37 -12.98 25.77
N THR A 492 -41.50 -12.53 26.68
CA THR A 492 -40.75 -13.42 27.59
C THR A 492 -41.30 -13.57 29.02
N GLU A 493 -42.38 -12.88 29.40
CA GLU A 493 -43.00 -13.00 30.74
C GLU A 493 -44.36 -13.71 30.78
N LYS A 494 -44.76 -14.46 29.74
CA LYS A 494 -46.06 -15.19 29.73
C LYS A 494 -45.96 -16.70 29.56
N THR A 495 -44.83 -17.32 29.93
CA THR A 495 -44.74 -18.79 30.01
C THR A 495 -44.37 -19.36 31.38
N ASP A 496 -44.28 -18.54 32.43
CA ASP A 496 -44.17 -19.02 33.81
C ASP A 496 -45.23 -18.33 34.71
N GLU A 497 -46.48 -18.81 34.65
CA GLU A 497 -47.38 -18.99 35.82
C GLU A 497 -48.71 -19.70 35.43
#